data_AF-A0A026WLA2-F1
#
_entry.id   AF-A0A026WLA2-F1
#
_cell.length_a   1.000
_cell.length_b   1.000
_cell.length_c   1.000
_cell.angle_alpha   90.00
_cell.angle_beta   90.00
_cell.angle_gamma   90.00
#
_symmetry.space_group_name_H-M   'P 1'
#
loop_
_entity.id
_entity.type
_entity.pdbx_description
1 polymer ?
#
loop_
_entity_poly.entity_id
_entity_poly.type
_entity_poly.pdbx_seq_one_letter_code
_entity_poly.pdbx_strand_id
1 'polypeptide(L)'
;MVAFNNTLSDCVQNSKDSLSNSYEYENVVTFKSRFDRKLFPEDFDVWTVHKQYTWINKNLIKFFPNVPQSLLNYIPAAFKQPDFDRSPVEIPEWLDMEKYSRGQKFVRENWASIMLSSLMGIICSYSFDDVLKPLIITRQSDTPYLGFIRYLSTMQRVINWYNGQPWVQETAAYKDMQYTRRMHLMIRKKLCQLNNEEIDNASKIAKPWCPDRELLLKDFTTLAHLENSDSVLILCSMIHQIDQNQ
;
A
#
# COMPACT_ATOMS: atom_id res chain seq x y z
N MET A 1 -3.60 43.23 -15.99
CA MET A 1 -3.26 41.79 -15.92
C MET A 1 -2.69 41.42 -14.53
N VAL A 2 -3.27 41.93 -13.43
CA VAL A 2 -2.75 41.73 -12.05
C VAL A 2 -3.80 41.13 -11.10
N ALA A 3 -5.09 41.09 -11.49
CA ALA A 3 -6.16 40.57 -10.63
C ALA A 3 -6.48 39.07 -10.81
N PHE A 4 -5.90 38.38 -11.80
CA PHE A 4 -6.20 36.96 -12.07
C PHE A 4 -5.23 35.97 -11.39
N ASN A 5 -3.98 36.41 -11.11
CA ASN A 5 -2.97 35.57 -10.47
C ASN A 5 -3.17 35.43 -8.96
N ASN A 6 -3.69 36.47 -8.29
CA ASN A 6 -3.90 36.45 -6.84
C ASN A 6 -5.03 35.47 -6.47
N THR A 7 -6.14 35.47 -7.22
CA THR A 7 -7.29 34.60 -6.93
C THR A 7 -6.99 33.11 -7.12
N LEU A 8 -6.14 32.75 -8.08
CA LEU A 8 -5.72 31.36 -8.28
C LEU A 8 -4.72 30.92 -7.20
N SER A 9 -3.79 31.80 -6.82
CA SER A 9 -2.86 31.57 -5.70
C SER A 9 -3.61 31.39 -4.38
N ASP A 10 -4.60 32.23 -4.11
CA ASP A 10 -5.41 32.18 -2.89
C ASP A 10 -6.30 30.93 -2.84
N CYS A 11 -6.86 30.50 -3.97
CA CYS A 11 -7.59 29.23 -4.05
C CYS A 11 -6.68 28.00 -3.81
N VAL A 12 -5.48 28.00 -4.38
CA VAL A 12 -4.49 26.92 -4.18
C VAL A 12 -3.96 26.90 -2.75
N GLN A 13 -3.79 28.07 -2.14
CA GLN A 13 -3.36 28.16 -0.75
C GLN A 13 -4.47 27.71 0.20
N ASN A 14 -5.71 28.17 0.00
CA ASN A 14 -6.87 27.75 0.79
C ASN A 14 -7.15 26.25 0.65
N SER A 15 -6.96 25.66 -0.54
CA SER A 15 -7.10 24.20 -0.72
C SER A 15 -6.01 23.42 0.01
N LYS A 16 -4.75 23.89 -0.04
CA LYS A 16 -3.63 23.29 0.70
C LYS A 16 -3.81 23.40 2.21
N ASP A 17 -4.27 24.54 2.70
CA ASP A 17 -4.49 24.77 4.13
C ASP A 17 -5.67 23.93 4.65
N SER A 18 -6.75 23.82 3.87
CA SER A 18 -7.89 22.94 4.16
C SER A 18 -7.48 21.46 4.20
N LEU A 19 -6.68 21.01 3.21
CA LEU A 19 -6.18 19.64 3.15
C LEU A 19 -5.19 19.33 4.28
N SER A 20 -4.31 20.29 4.61
CA SER A 20 -3.37 20.18 5.73
C SER A 20 -4.13 20.01 7.06
N ASN A 21 -5.16 20.83 7.29
CA ASN A 21 -6.00 20.75 8.47
C ASN A 21 -6.76 19.41 8.56
N SER A 22 -7.24 18.90 7.41
CA SER A 22 -7.89 17.58 7.33
C SER A 22 -6.92 16.45 7.68
N TYR A 23 -5.69 16.50 7.16
CA TYR A 23 -4.66 15.48 7.42
C TYR A 23 -4.20 15.47 8.88
N GLU A 24 -3.94 16.65 9.46
CA GLU A 24 -3.56 16.75 10.87
C GLU A 24 -4.64 16.14 11.77
N TYR A 25 -5.91 16.42 11.47
CA TYR A 25 -7.05 15.84 12.18
C TYR A 25 -7.10 14.32 12.05
N GLU A 26 -7.02 13.78 10.82
CA GLU A 26 -7.02 12.32 10.58
C GLU A 26 -5.85 11.63 11.31
N ASN A 27 -4.66 12.24 11.29
CA ASN A 27 -3.49 11.71 11.96
C ASN A 27 -3.71 11.64 13.48
N VAL A 28 -4.20 12.72 14.10
CA VAL A 28 -4.47 12.77 15.54
C VAL A 28 -5.52 11.73 15.94
N VAL A 29 -6.63 11.63 15.19
CA VAL A 29 -7.68 10.64 15.46
C VAL A 29 -7.13 9.22 15.38
N THR A 30 -6.31 8.94 14.37
CA THR A 30 -5.69 7.61 14.18
C THR A 30 -4.71 7.26 15.29
N PHE A 31 -3.90 8.21 15.75
CA PHE A 31 -2.99 7.96 16.88
C PHE A 31 -3.77 7.70 18.17
N LYS A 32 -4.82 8.49 18.44
CA LYS A 32 -5.66 8.31 19.62
C LYS A 32 -6.40 6.97 19.64
N SER A 33 -6.80 6.44 18.49
CA SER A 33 -7.47 5.14 18.42
C SER A 33 -6.49 3.96 18.54
N ARG A 34 -5.24 4.14 18.11
CA ARG A 34 -4.24 3.07 18.03
C ARG A 34 -3.39 2.90 19.29
N PHE A 35 -3.23 3.94 20.09
CA PHE A 35 -2.31 3.96 21.23
C PHE A 35 -3.05 4.20 22.55
N ASP A 36 -2.54 3.59 23.63
CA ASP A 36 -3.08 3.77 24.99
C ASP A 36 -3.10 5.26 25.36
N ARG A 37 -4.23 5.73 25.92
CA ARG A 37 -4.42 7.11 26.38
C ARG A 37 -3.33 7.58 27.34
N LYS A 38 -2.71 6.66 28.10
CA LYS A 38 -1.59 6.93 29.02
C LYS A 38 -0.33 7.46 28.34
N LEU A 39 -0.17 7.21 27.03
CA LEU A 39 0.96 7.73 26.27
C LEU A 39 0.79 9.22 25.92
N PHE A 40 -0.40 9.78 26.10
CA PHE A 40 -0.73 11.17 25.78
C PHE A 40 -0.82 12.02 27.07
N PRO A 41 -0.49 13.31 27.02
CA PRO A 41 -0.68 14.25 28.13
C PRO A 41 -2.14 14.29 28.63
N GLU A 42 -2.36 14.58 29.90
CA GLU A 42 -3.73 14.63 30.46
C GLU A 42 -4.61 15.66 29.75
N ASP A 43 -4.07 16.85 29.48
CA ASP A 43 -4.75 17.96 28.80
C ASP A 43 -4.72 17.87 27.27
N PHE A 44 -4.24 16.76 26.71
CA PHE A 44 -4.04 16.60 25.27
C PHE A 44 -5.31 16.89 24.46
N ASP A 45 -6.47 16.44 24.93
CA ASP A 45 -7.75 16.59 24.24
C ASP A 45 -8.28 18.03 24.20
N VAL A 46 -7.74 18.92 25.03
CA VAL A 46 -8.10 20.35 25.10
C VAL A 46 -7.28 21.18 24.09
N TRP A 47 -6.19 20.62 23.56
CA TRP A 47 -5.33 21.31 22.62
C TRP A 47 -5.96 21.43 21.23
N THR A 48 -5.50 22.42 20.45
CA THR A 48 -5.82 22.50 19.03
C THR A 48 -5.24 21.28 18.28
N VAL A 49 -5.90 20.89 17.19
CA VAL A 49 -5.47 19.75 16.34
C VAL A 49 -4.02 19.91 15.91
N HIS A 50 -3.61 21.11 15.47
CA HIS A 50 -2.24 21.39 15.07
C HIS A 50 -1.23 21.18 16.21
N LYS A 51 -1.57 21.58 17.44
CA LYS A 51 -0.72 21.38 18.61
C LYS A 51 -0.63 19.89 18.98
N GLN A 52 -1.74 19.16 18.89
CA GLN A 52 -1.78 17.70 19.09
C GLN A 52 -0.88 16.99 18.06
N TYR A 53 -1.06 17.30 16.76
CA TYR A 53 -0.27 16.75 15.66
C TYR A 53 1.22 17.03 15.83
N THR A 54 1.59 18.29 16.09
CA THR A 54 2.99 18.68 16.31
C THR A 54 3.60 17.94 17.50
N TRP A 55 2.86 17.78 18.59
CA TRP A 55 3.34 17.06 19.75
C TRP A 55 3.55 15.57 19.47
N ILE A 56 2.62 14.92 18.77
CA ILE A 56 2.75 13.51 18.36
C ILE A 56 4.04 13.31 17.57
N ASN A 57 4.27 14.13 16.53
CA ASN A 57 5.45 14.00 15.67
C ASN A 57 6.78 14.25 16.40
N LYS A 58 6.78 15.11 17.43
CA LYS A 58 7.96 15.32 18.28
C LYS A 58 8.20 14.20 19.30
N ASN A 59 7.19 13.39 19.59
CA ASN A 59 7.22 12.35 20.63
C ASN A 59 7.05 10.93 20.05
N LEU A 60 7.34 10.71 18.76
CA LEU A 60 7.15 9.42 18.08
C LEU A 60 7.86 8.25 18.79
N ILE A 61 9.00 8.51 19.41
CA ILE A 61 9.74 7.49 20.18
C ILE A 61 8.92 6.90 21.34
N LYS A 62 7.96 7.63 21.90
CA LYS A 62 7.05 7.11 22.94
C LYS A 62 6.09 6.07 22.41
N PHE A 63 5.65 6.23 21.17
CA PHE A 63 4.73 5.33 20.49
C PHE A 63 5.45 4.15 19.84
N PHE A 64 6.71 4.35 19.46
CA PHE A 64 7.52 3.38 18.72
C PHE A 64 8.92 3.24 19.33
N PRO A 65 9.04 2.74 20.57
CA PRO A 65 10.30 2.71 21.31
C PRO A 65 11.38 1.84 20.67
N ASN A 66 10.98 0.86 19.85
CA ASN A 66 11.89 -0.06 19.17
C ASN A 66 12.34 0.42 17.78
N VAL A 67 11.84 1.57 17.30
CA VAL A 67 12.23 2.12 16.00
C VAL A 67 13.45 3.03 16.18
N PRO A 68 14.55 2.80 15.43
CA PRO A 68 15.72 3.67 15.47
C PRO A 68 15.37 5.14 15.21
N GLN A 69 16.07 6.06 15.88
CA GLN A 69 15.81 7.49 15.78
C GLN A 69 15.85 8.02 14.34
N SER A 70 16.74 7.47 13.50
CA SER A 70 16.85 7.80 12.07
C SER A 70 15.60 7.45 11.26
N LEU A 71 14.81 6.48 11.73
CA LEU A 71 13.61 6.00 11.04
C LEU A 71 12.30 6.60 11.58
N LEU A 72 12.33 7.23 12.77
CA LEU A 72 11.12 7.82 13.37
C LEU A 72 10.46 8.86 12.47
N ASN A 73 11.23 9.66 11.74
CA ASN A 73 10.69 10.69 10.86
C ASN A 73 9.90 10.13 9.65
N TYR A 74 10.01 8.83 9.37
CA TYR A 74 9.22 8.16 8.32
C TYR A 74 7.87 7.66 8.83
N ILE A 75 7.71 7.49 10.13
CA ILE A 75 6.48 6.97 10.74
C ILE A 75 5.25 7.80 10.36
N PRO A 76 5.27 9.14 10.38
CA PRO A 76 4.09 9.94 10.01
C PRO A 76 3.64 9.69 8.57
N ALA A 77 4.54 9.28 7.68
CA ALA A 77 4.22 8.93 6.31
C ALA A 77 3.34 7.66 6.22
N ALA A 78 3.47 6.72 7.16
CA ALA A 78 2.61 5.53 7.23
C ALA A 78 1.14 5.87 7.52
N PHE A 79 0.89 7.05 8.11
CA PHE A 79 -0.44 7.55 8.43
C PHE A 79 -0.92 8.62 7.43
N LYS A 80 -0.12 8.93 6.42
CA LYS A 80 -0.48 9.94 5.42
C LYS A 80 -1.18 9.29 4.24
N GLN A 81 -2.23 9.95 3.76
CA GLN A 81 -2.85 9.54 2.51
C GLN A 81 -1.82 9.61 1.38
N PRO A 82 -1.75 8.62 0.48
CA PRO A 82 -0.79 8.62 -0.63
C PRO A 82 -1.00 9.77 -1.62
N ASP A 83 -2.18 10.39 -1.60
CA ASP A 83 -2.56 11.46 -2.52
C ASP A 83 -2.20 12.82 -1.91
N PHE A 84 -1.05 13.35 -2.33
CA PHE A 84 -0.58 14.69 -1.99
C PHE A 84 -1.15 15.77 -2.93
N ASP A 85 -2.33 15.54 -3.52
CA ASP A 85 -2.91 16.35 -4.62
C ASP A 85 -1.92 16.65 -5.76
N ARG A 86 -0.89 15.82 -5.88
CA ARG A 86 0.12 15.98 -6.91
C ARG A 86 -0.50 15.69 -8.26
N SER A 87 -0.25 16.60 -9.20
CA SER A 87 -0.70 16.39 -10.58
C SER A 87 -0.06 15.11 -11.14
N PRO A 88 -0.83 14.22 -11.79
CA PRO A 88 -0.31 12.96 -12.34
C PRO A 88 0.66 13.17 -13.52
N VAL A 89 0.76 14.39 -14.03
CA VAL A 89 1.70 14.78 -15.10
C VAL A 89 2.91 15.55 -14.56
N GLU A 90 2.91 15.89 -13.27
CA GLU A 90 4.03 16.57 -12.64
C GLU A 90 5.15 15.57 -12.37
N ILE A 91 6.31 15.86 -12.96
CA ILE A 91 7.51 15.07 -12.79
C ILE A 91 8.16 15.43 -11.44
N PRO A 92 8.54 14.45 -10.61
CA PRO A 92 9.28 14.75 -9.38
C PRO A 92 10.63 15.41 -9.67
N GLU A 93 11.02 16.39 -8.86
CA GLU A 93 12.32 17.07 -8.96
C GLU A 93 13.53 16.12 -8.86
N TRP A 94 13.35 14.98 -8.16
CA TRP A 94 14.37 13.95 -8.03
C TRP A 94 14.45 13.00 -9.23
N LEU A 95 13.55 13.10 -10.21
CA LEU A 95 13.55 12.22 -11.37
C LEU A 95 14.72 12.57 -12.30
N ASP A 96 15.62 11.62 -12.43
CA ASP A 96 16.73 11.66 -13.38
C ASP A 96 16.33 10.91 -14.65
N MET A 97 16.12 11.66 -15.74
CA MET A 97 15.66 11.11 -17.02
C MET A 97 16.68 10.18 -17.69
N GLU A 98 17.98 10.38 -17.45
CA GLU A 98 19.02 9.49 -17.97
C GLU A 98 18.96 8.13 -17.26
N LYS A 99 18.88 8.15 -15.92
CA LYS A 99 18.70 6.92 -15.13
C LYS A 99 17.40 6.20 -15.46
N TYR A 100 16.32 6.95 -15.67
CA TYR A 100 15.03 6.39 -16.07
C TYR A 100 15.15 5.63 -17.40
N SER A 101 15.71 6.27 -18.43
CA SER A 101 15.94 5.64 -19.75
C SER A 101 16.85 4.41 -19.66
N ARG A 102 17.91 4.48 -18.86
CA ARG A 102 18.81 3.34 -18.60
C ARG A 102 18.07 2.17 -17.94
N GLY A 103 17.19 2.46 -16.97
CA GLY A 103 16.34 1.45 -16.34
C GLY A 103 15.40 0.78 -17.33
N GLN A 104 14.76 1.54 -18.22
CA GLN A 104 13.92 0.97 -19.27
C GLN A 104 14.71 0.08 -20.23
N LYS A 105 15.93 0.49 -20.61
CA LYS A 105 16.83 -0.34 -21.43
C LYS A 105 17.15 -1.67 -20.74
N PHE A 106 17.52 -1.61 -19.46
CA PHE A 106 17.82 -2.81 -18.67
C PHE A 106 16.63 -3.77 -18.63
N VAL A 107 15.41 -3.27 -18.43
CA VAL A 107 14.20 -4.09 -18.42
C VAL A 107 13.94 -4.73 -19.79
N ARG A 108 14.11 -4.00 -20.89
CA ARG A 108 13.97 -4.55 -22.25
C ARG A 108 14.96 -5.67 -22.53
N GLU A 109 16.21 -5.52 -22.06
CA GLU A 109 17.27 -6.52 -22.24
C GLU A 109 17.12 -7.75 -21.33
N ASN A 110 16.38 -7.62 -20.21
CA ASN A 110 16.25 -8.66 -19.19
C ASN A 110 14.79 -9.02 -18.88
N TRP A 111 13.91 -8.90 -19.86
CA TRP A 111 12.47 -8.97 -19.68
C TRP A 111 12.00 -10.24 -18.95
N ALA A 112 12.47 -11.41 -19.38
CA ALA A 112 12.07 -12.69 -18.79
C ALA A 112 12.42 -12.77 -17.31
N SER A 113 13.63 -12.33 -16.93
CA SER A 113 14.09 -12.33 -15.54
C SER A 113 13.31 -11.35 -14.67
N ILE A 114 13.04 -10.14 -15.17
CA ILE A 114 12.22 -9.14 -14.46
C ILE A 114 10.80 -9.66 -14.25
N MET A 115 10.21 -10.31 -15.26
CA MET A 115 8.88 -10.87 -15.14
C MET A 115 8.81 -12.04 -14.16
N LEU A 116 9.77 -12.96 -14.22
CA LEU A 116 9.84 -14.07 -13.28
C LEU A 116 10.03 -13.57 -11.84
N SER A 117 10.96 -12.63 -11.64
CA SER A 117 11.19 -12.01 -10.33
C SER A 117 9.94 -11.29 -9.80
N SER A 118 9.22 -10.58 -10.67
CA SER A 118 7.98 -9.89 -10.30
C SER A 118 6.88 -10.88 -9.92
N LEU A 119 6.73 -11.98 -10.67
CA LEU A 119 5.77 -13.03 -10.37
C LEU A 119 6.07 -13.68 -9.00
N MET A 120 7.34 -14.02 -8.75
CA MET A 120 7.75 -14.58 -7.46
C MET A 120 7.53 -13.60 -6.30
N GLY A 121 7.87 -12.33 -6.49
CA GLY A 121 7.61 -11.29 -5.50
C GLY A 121 6.12 -11.14 -5.16
N ILE A 122 5.26 -11.23 -6.17
CA ILE A 122 3.80 -11.20 -5.97
C ILE A 122 3.31 -12.41 -5.18
N ILE A 123 3.77 -13.62 -5.52
CA ILE A 123 3.42 -14.85 -4.80
C ILE A 123 3.84 -14.75 -3.33
N CYS A 124 5.07 -14.32 -3.06
CA CYS A 124 5.55 -14.09 -1.69
C CYS A 124 4.76 -12.98 -0.97
N SER A 125 4.23 -11.99 -1.69
CA SER A 125 3.41 -10.94 -1.09
C SER A 125 2.06 -11.48 -0.59
N TYR A 126 1.57 -12.60 -1.12
CA TYR A 126 0.32 -13.23 -0.65
C TYR A 126 0.45 -13.93 0.69
N SER A 127 1.67 -14.07 1.21
CA SER A 127 1.92 -14.44 2.59
C SER A 127 1.55 -13.35 3.59
N PHE A 128 1.20 -12.13 3.13
CA PHE A 128 0.81 -11.03 4.01
C PHE A 128 -0.68 -10.71 3.86
N ASP A 129 -1.42 -10.76 4.96
CA ASP A 129 -2.87 -10.48 5.02
C ASP A 129 -3.22 -9.11 4.46
N ASP A 130 -2.41 -8.10 4.77
CA ASP A 130 -2.61 -6.72 4.30
C ASP A 130 -2.61 -6.63 2.78
N VAL A 131 -1.90 -7.54 2.10
CA VAL A 131 -1.88 -7.65 0.64
C VAL A 131 -3.01 -8.56 0.17
N LEU A 132 -3.21 -9.72 0.82
CA LEU A 132 -4.12 -10.77 0.36
C LEU A 132 -5.61 -10.42 0.55
N LYS A 133 -6.01 -9.91 1.72
CA LYS A 133 -7.42 -9.61 2.05
C LYS A 133 -8.08 -8.67 1.05
N PRO A 134 -7.46 -7.55 0.63
CA PRO A 134 -8.02 -6.71 -0.43
C PRO A 134 -8.27 -7.47 -1.75
N LEU A 135 -7.41 -8.42 -2.12
CA LEU A 135 -7.58 -9.22 -3.34
C LEU A 135 -8.82 -10.10 -3.24
N ILE A 136 -9.02 -10.77 -2.10
CA ILE A 136 -10.18 -11.65 -1.87
C ILE A 136 -11.46 -10.82 -1.86
N ILE A 137 -11.46 -9.68 -1.16
CA ILE A 137 -12.62 -8.78 -1.02
C ILE A 137 -13.06 -8.18 -2.37
N THR A 138 -12.15 -8.04 -3.34
CA THR A 138 -12.52 -7.58 -4.69
C THR A 138 -13.33 -8.61 -5.46
N ARG A 139 -13.21 -9.91 -5.14
CA ARG A 139 -13.83 -11.03 -5.88
C ARG A 139 -13.49 -11.03 -7.37
N GLN A 140 -12.35 -10.45 -7.76
CA GLN A 140 -11.87 -10.42 -9.16
C GLN A 140 -10.89 -11.55 -9.48
N SER A 141 -10.75 -12.52 -8.58
CA SER A 141 -9.77 -13.62 -8.69
C SER A 141 -10.24 -14.89 -7.99
N ASP A 142 -11.54 -15.03 -7.79
CA ASP A 142 -12.18 -16.15 -7.09
C ASP A 142 -12.33 -17.40 -7.98
N THR A 143 -12.10 -17.28 -9.29
CA THR A 143 -11.98 -18.40 -10.22
C THR A 143 -10.63 -18.37 -10.96
N PRO A 144 -10.10 -19.53 -11.40
CA PRO A 144 -8.85 -19.57 -12.17
C PRO A 144 -8.87 -18.66 -13.41
N TYR A 145 -10.02 -18.57 -14.10
CA TYR A 145 -10.18 -17.71 -15.26
C TYR A 145 -10.09 -16.22 -14.90
N LEU A 146 -10.81 -15.77 -13.86
CA LEU A 146 -10.76 -14.37 -13.42
C LEU A 146 -9.37 -14.00 -12.90
N GLY A 147 -8.73 -14.91 -12.16
CA GLY A 147 -7.33 -14.77 -11.76
C GLY A 147 -6.41 -14.60 -12.96
N PHE A 148 -6.52 -15.46 -13.98
CA PHE A 148 -5.74 -15.36 -15.21
C PHE A 148 -5.92 -13.99 -15.89
N ILE A 149 -7.16 -13.54 -16.10
CA ILE A 149 -7.46 -12.23 -16.73
C ILE A 149 -6.85 -11.08 -15.93
N ARG A 150 -6.97 -11.13 -14.60
CA ARG A 150 -6.38 -10.11 -13.73
C ARG A 150 -4.87 -10.04 -13.91
N TYR A 151 -4.16 -11.16 -13.78
CA TYR A 151 -2.70 -11.15 -13.86
C TYR A 151 -2.21 -10.81 -15.25
N LEU A 152 -2.87 -11.29 -16.31
CA LEU A 152 -2.55 -10.87 -17.67
C LEU A 152 -2.68 -9.35 -17.84
N SER A 153 -3.75 -8.77 -17.31
CA SER A 153 -3.95 -7.31 -17.32
C SER A 153 -2.89 -6.59 -16.49
N THR A 154 -2.50 -7.11 -15.33
CA THR A 154 -1.40 -6.55 -14.51
C THR A 154 -0.08 -6.59 -15.26
N MET A 155 0.26 -7.71 -15.90
CA MET A 155 1.48 -7.82 -16.71
C MET A 155 1.49 -6.81 -17.84
N GLN A 156 0.38 -6.64 -18.56
CA GLN A 156 0.26 -5.64 -19.62
C GLN A 156 0.49 -4.20 -19.13
N ARG A 157 -0.06 -3.84 -17.96
CA ARG A 157 0.15 -2.51 -17.35
C ARG A 157 1.61 -2.28 -17.00
N VAL A 158 2.25 -3.29 -16.40
CA VAL A 158 3.67 -3.23 -16.03
C VAL A 158 4.56 -3.10 -17.28
N ILE A 159 4.25 -3.82 -18.37
CA ILE A 159 4.90 -3.66 -19.68
C ILE A 159 4.81 -2.21 -20.14
N ASN A 160 3.61 -1.62 -20.07
CA ASN A 160 3.39 -0.26 -20.53
C ASN A 160 4.16 0.76 -19.69
N TRP A 161 4.27 0.56 -18.36
CA TRP A 161 5.08 1.41 -17.50
C TRP A 161 6.57 1.33 -17.81
N TYR A 162 7.12 0.15 -18.09
CA TYR A 162 8.53 -0.01 -18.44
C TYR A 162 8.88 0.50 -19.84
N ASN A 163 7.90 0.62 -20.73
CA ASN A 163 8.12 1.05 -22.12
C ASN A 163 7.65 2.48 -22.42
N GLY A 164 7.01 3.16 -21.47
CA GLY A 164 6.48 4.50 -21.67
C GLY A 164 6.76 5.43 -20.49
N GLN A 165 6.23 6.65 -20.57
CA GLN A 165 6.39 7.66 -19.53
C GLN A 165 5.03 7.88 -18.84
N PRO A 166 4.87 7.49 -17.57
CA PRO A 166 3.58 7.53 -16.88
C PRO A 166 3.08 8.95 -16.56
N TRP A 167 3.88 9.98 -16.82
CA TRP A 167 3.51 11.40 -16.68
C TRP A 167 3.15 12.08 -18.01
N VAL A 168 3.26 11.38 -19.14
CA VAL A 168 2.85 11.92 -20.46
C VAL A 168 1.44 11.46 -20.76
N GLN A 169 0.50 12.42 -20.82
CA GLN A 169 -0.91 12.15 -21.08
C GLN A 169 -1.11 11.35 -22.37
N GLU A 170 -2.22 10.62 -22.43
CA GLU A 170 -2.63 9.78 -23.55
C GLU A 170 -1.77 8.56 -23.87
N THR A 171 -0.55 8.46 -23.33
CA THR A 171 0.27 7.25 -23.44
C THR A 171 -0.38 6.07 -22.71
N ALA A 172 -0.08 4.84 -23.17
CA ALA A 172 -0.53 3.63 -22.49
C ALA A 172 -0.02 3.58 -21.04
N ALA A 173 1.24 3.99 -20.81
CA ALA A 173 1.83 4.07 -19.48
C ALA A 173 1.03 4.97 -18.53
N TYR A 174 0.67 6.18 -18.98
CA TYR A 174 -0.15 7.11 -18.20
C TYR A 174 -1.54 6.53 -17.93
N LYS A 175 -2.23 6.04 -18.97
CA LYS A 175 -3.58 5.47 -18.84
C LYS A 175 -3.62 4.32 -17.84
N ASP A 176 -2.63 3.43 -17.90
CA ASP A 176 -2.52 2.29 -17.00
C ASP A 176 -2.13 2.68 -15.58
N MET A 177 -1.26 3.68 -15.42
CA MET A 177 -0.93 4.23 -14.10
C MET A 177 -2.18 4.83 -13.44
N GLN A 178 -2.95 5.63 -14.18
CA GLN A 178 -4.19 6.23 -13.70
C GLN A 178 -5.26 5.18 -13.41
N TYR A 179 -5.36 4.12 -14.22
CA TYR A 179 -6.26 3.01 -13.97
C TYR A 179 -5.91 2.29 -12.66
N THR A 180 -4.65 1.88 -12.48
CA THR A 180 -4.20 1.20 -11.25
C THR A 180 -4.38 2.08 -10.02
N ARG A 181 -4.07 3.38 -10.13
CA ARG A 181 -4.32 4.36 -9.07
C ARG A 181 -5.78 4.40 -8.66
N ARG A 182 -6.72 4.51 -9.63
CA ARG A 182 -8.16 4.50 -9.35
C ARG A 182 -8.60 3.20 -8.67
N MET A 183 -8.12 2.06 -9.14
CA MET A 183 -8.40 0.76 -8.54
C MET A 183 -7.96 0.69 -7.06
N HIS A 184 -6.73 1.14 -6.77
CA HIS A 184 -6.21 1.19 -5.40
C HIS A 184 -6.98 2.17 -4.51
N LEU A 185 -7.39 3.33 -5.02
CA LEU A 185 -8.22 4.28 -4.28
C LEU A 185 -9.61 3.72 -3.98
N MET A 186 -10.23 3.03 -4.94
CA MET A 186 -11.54 2.41 -4.75
C MET A 186 -11.51 1.32 -3.68
N ILE A 187 -10.52 0.42 -3.72
CA ILE A 187 -10.41 -0.63 -2.69
C ILE A 187 -10.06 -0.04 -1.33
N ARG A 188 -9.19 0.98 -1.27
CA ARG A 188 -8.90 1.69 -0.02
C ARG A 188 -10.17 2.30 0.58
N LYS A 189 -10.95 3.04 -0.21
CA LYS A 189 -12.21 3.64 0.24
C LYS A 189 -13.17 2.57 0.78
N LYS A 190 -13.28 1.42 0.11
CA LYS A 190 -14.11 0.30 0.56
C LYS A 190 -13.62 -0.26 1.89
N LEU A 191 -12.31 -0.48 2.06
CA LEU A 191 -11.74 -1.02 3.29
C LEU A 191 -11.86 -0.04 4.46
N CYS A 192 -11.71 1.27 4.24
CA CYS A 192 -11.88 2.27 5.29
C CYS A 192 -13.32 2.37 5.83
N GLN A 193 -14.30 1.77 5.15
CA GLN A 193 -15.70 1.71 5.61
C GLN A 193 -15.98 0.46 6.45
N LEU A 194 -15.02 -0.45 6.58
CA LEU A 194 -15.15 -1.70 7.30
C LEU A 194 -14.24 -1.68 8.52
N ASN A 195 -14.67 -2.32 9.60
CA ASN A 195 -13.79 -2.66 10.72
C ASN A 195 -12.99 -3.95 10.42
N ASN A 196 -12.01 -4.27 11.27
CA ASN A 196 -11.13 -5.42 11.04
C ASN A 196 -11.90 -6.76 10.99
N GLU A 197 -12.90 -6.95 11.86
CA GLU A 197 -13.71 -8.17 11.88
C GLU A 197 -14.53 -8.33 10.59
N GLU A 198 -15.09 -7.23 10.08
CA GLU A 198 -15.80 -7.22 8.80
C GLU A 198 -14.87 -7.53 7.62
N ILE A 199 -13.64 -6.99 7.63
CA ILE A 199 -12.61 -7.29 6.63
C ILE A 199 -12.24 -8.78 6.69
N ASP A 200 -11.97 -9.30 7.88
CA ASP A 200 -11.59 -10.70 8.09
C ASP A 200 -12.69 -11.62 7.58
N ASN A 201 -13.94 -11.38 8.00
CA ASN A 201 -15.11 -12.14 7.53
C ASN A 201 -15.30 -12.05 6.01
N ALA A 202 -15.16 -10.87 5.40
CA ALA A 202 -15.31 -10.69 3.96
C ALA A 202 -14.18 -11.38 3.15
N SER A 203 -13.03 -11.58 3.79
CA SER A 203 -11.84 -12.22 3.22
C SER A 203 -11.77 -13.75 3.44
N LYS A 204 -12.71 -14.34 4.19
CA LYS A 204 -12.78 -15.80 4.34
C LYS A 204 -13.12 -16.50 3.03
N ILE A 205 -12.40 -17.59 2.74
CA ILE A 205 -12.65 -18.47 1.60
C ILE A 205 -13.13 -19.81 2.14
N ALA A 206 -14.45 -20.06 2.09
CA ALA A 206 -15.04 -21.25 2.69
C ALA A 206 -14.58 -22.58 2.06
N LYS A 207 -14.21 -22.58 0.77
CA LYS A 207 -13.75 -23.76 0.01
C LYS A 207 -12.68 -23.37 -1.01
N PRO A 208 -11.43 -23.12 -0.59
CA PRO A 208 -10.38 -22.76 -1.53
C PRO A 208 -10.16 -23.92 -2.50
N TRP A 209 -10.22 -23.65 -3.80
CA TRP A 209 -9.89 -24.64 -4.82
C TRP A 209 -8.37 -24.83 -4.84
N CYS A 210 -7.91 -25.96 -4.31
CA CYS A 210 -6.52 -26.37 -4.38
C CYS A 210 -6.52 -27.92 -4.45
N PRO A 211 -6.33 -28.51 -5.64
CA PRO A 211 -6.32 -29.96 -5.81
C PRO A 211 -5.32 -30.68 -4.89
N ASP A 212 -4.19 -30.02 -4.61
CA ASP A 212 -3.12 -30.54 -3.79
C ASP A 212 -3.18 -30.09 -2.33
N ARG A 213 -4.31 -29.52 -1.87
CA ARG A 213 -4.43 -28.91 -0.52
C ARG A 213 -4.00 -29.86 0.59
N GLU A 214 -4.55 -31.08 0.59
CA GLU A 214 -4.28 -32.07 1.64
C GLU A 214 -2.83 -32.55 1.60
N LEU A 215 -2.25 -32.65 0.39
CA LEU A 215 -0.84 -33.00 0.20
C LEU A 215 0.06 -31.88 0.75
N LEU A 216 -0.19 -30.63 0.36
CA LEU A 216 0.55 -29.47 0.81
C LEU A 216 0.47 -29.33 2.34
N LEU A 217 -0.72 -29.45 2.94
CA LEU A 217 -0.87 -29.39 4.39
C LEU A 217 -0.06 -30.48 5.09
N LYS A 218 -0.08 -31.71 4.58
CA LYS A 218 0.71 -32.81 5.13
C LYS A 218 2.21 -32.51 5.06
N ASP A 219 2.70 -32.07 3.91
CA ASP A 219 4.12 -31.74 3.71
C ASP A 219 4.54 -30.61 4.65
N PHE A 220 3.72 -29.58 4.74
CA PHE A 220 3.96 -28.42 5.59
C PHE A 220 3.92 -28.73 7.09
N THR A 221 3.01 -29.58 7.54
CA THR A 221 2.96 -30.03 8.94
C THR A 221 4.19 -30.87 9.29
N THR A 222 4.70 -31.66 8.33
CA THR A 222 5.91 -32.47 8.51
C THR A 222 7.17 -31.60 8.57
N LEU A 223 7.20 -30.48 7.82
CA LEU A 223 8.29 -29.51 7.81
C LEU A 223 8.33 -28.61 9.06
N ALA A 224 7.20 -28.42 9.76
CA ALA A 224 7.14 -27.65 11.01
C ALA A 224 8.02 -28.27 12.12
N HIS A 225 8.40 -29.54 12.01
CA HIS A 225 9.36 -30.20 12.91
C HIS A 225 10.85 -29.89 12.59
N LEU A 226 11.13 -29.12 11.53
CA LEU A 226 12.47 -28.73 11.08
C LEU A 226 12.70 -27.22 11.34
N GLU A 227 12.57 -26.79 12.59
CA GLU A 227 12.62 -25.36 13.02
C GLU A 227 13.97 -24.62 12.84
N ASN A 228 14.93 -25.14 12.08
CA ASN A 228 16.30 -24.59 12.05
C ASN A 228 16.69 -23.85 10.76
N SER A 229 15.76 -23.31 9.99
CA SER A 229 16.09 -22.52 8.79
C SER A 229 15.09 -21.38 8.54
N ASP A 230 15.60 -20.16 8.38
CA ASP A 230 14.83 -18.93 8.13
C ASP A 230 13.91 -19.03 6.89
N SER A 231 14.22 -19.92 5.94
CA SER A 231 13.38 -20.21 4.77
C SER A 231 12.07 -20.91 5.12
N VAL A 232 12.03 -21.64 6.25
CA VAL A 232 10.85 -22.37 6.73
C VAL A 232 9.84 -21.40 7.35
N LEU A 233 10.28 -20.29 7.94
CA LEU A 233 9.41 -19.27 8.54
C LEU A 233 8.46 -18.61 7.53
N ILE A 234 8.91 -18.39 6.29
CA ILE A 234 8.06 -17.80 5.22
C ILE A 234 6.98 -18.79 4.77
N LEU A 235 7.31 -20.09 4.69
CA LEU A 235 6.33 -21.13 4.37
C LEU A 235 5.37 -21.35 5.55
N CYS A 236 5.85 -21.37 6.79
CA CYS A 236 5.06 -21.39 8.03
C CYS A 236 4.10 -20.21 8.14
N SER A 237 4.51 -18.99 7.76
CA SER A 237 3.59 -17.85 7.72
C SER A 237 2.51 -18.02 6.66
N MET A 238 2.83 -18.56 5.48
CA MET A 238 1.80 -18.87 4.45
C MET A 238 0.78 -19.89 4.96
N ILE A 239 1.20 -20.90 5.73
CA ILE A 239 0.32 -21.93 6.30
C ILE A 239 -0.56 -21.34 7.40
N HIS A 240 0.01 -20.56 8.32
CA HIS A 240 -0.75 -19.93 9.40
C HIS A 240 -1.82 -18.97 8.83
N GLN A 241 -1.52 -18.25 7.74
CA GLN A 241 -2.49 -17.43 7.01
C GLN A 241 -3.66 -18.24 6.44
N ILE A 242 -3.38 -19.42 5.88
CA ILE A 242 -4.40 -20.29 5.27
C ILE A 242 -5.32 -20.88 6.35
N ASP A 243 -4.78 -21.14 7.55
CA ASP A 243 -5.52 -21.71 8.68
C ASP A 243 -6.32 -20.66 9.46
N GLN A 244 -5.79 -19.44 9.64
CA GLN A 244 -6.44 -18.33 10.36
C GLN A 244 -7.59 -17.66 9.58
N ASN A 245 -7.67 -17.88 8.26
CA ASN A 245 -8.77 -17.38 7.42
C ASN A 245 -9.97 -18.36 7.31
N GLN A 246 -10.04 -19.37 8.18
CA GLN A 246 -11.22 -20.21 8.42
C GLN A 246 -12.10 -19.61 9.53
#